data_AF-A0A6C2UCY9-F1
#
_entry.id   AF-A0A6C2UCY9-F1
#
_cell.length_a   1.000
_cell.length_b   1.000
_cell.length_c   1.000
_cell.angle_alpha   90.00
_cell.angle_beta   90.00
_cell.angle_gamma   90.00
#
_symmetry.space_group_name_H-M   'P 1'
#
loop_
_entity.id
_entity.type
_entity.pdbx_description
1 polymer ?
#
loop_
_entity_poly.entity_id
_entity_poly.type
_entity_poly.pdbx_seq_one_letter_code
_entity_poly.pdbx_strand_id
1 'polypeptide(L)'
;MEVQSVREPLDIPAYGVGQPEKNPAFFEKRVYQGSCGKVYPVPFIDKVFDEPQPQAYDSVRLENETIRLVMLPEIGGRIFLGKDKANADYDFFYRQDVIKPALVGLAGPWISGGVEFNWRSIISPAPLCRRMCIKKRRQTEQKSFGCRSTIRSTG
;
A
#
# COMPACT_ATOMS: atom_id res chain seq x y z
N MET A 1 -9.78 32.63 3.51
CA MET A 1 -8.69 31.64 3.60
C MET A 1 -8.61 30.94 2.28
N GLU A 2 -7.53 31.18 1.55
CA GLU A 2 -7.23 30.48 0.30
C GLU A 2 -6.48 29.19 0.63
N VAL A 3 -6.84 28.10 -0.05
CA VAL A 3 -6.22 26.78 0.14
C VAL A 3 -5.62 26.38 -1.19
N GLN A 4 -4.33 26.07 -1.19
CA GLN A 4 -3.62 25.57 -2.34
C GLN A 4 -3.56 24.05 -2.30
N SER A 5 -3.83 23.42 -3.44
CA SER A 5 -3.74 21.97 -3.60
C SER A 5 -2.89 21.62 -4.80
N VAL A 6 -1.86 20.82 -4.59
CA VAL A 6 -0.92 20.38 -5.63
C VAL A 6 -0.80 18.86 -5.57
N ARG A 7 -0.84 18.21 -6.73
CA ARG A 7 -0.61 16.77 -6.85
C ARG A 7 0.71 16.55 -7.58
N GLU A 8 1.66 15.93 -6.90
CA GLU A 8 3.01 15.73 -7.39
C GLU A 8 3.58 14.39 -6.90
N PRO A 9 4.42 13.71 -7.70
CA PRO A 9 5.08 12.49 -7.24
C PRO A 9 6.09 12.81 -6.14
N LEU A 10 6.12 11.99 -5.09
CA LEU A 10 7.07 12.06 -3.98
C LEU A 10 7.90 10.78 -3.95
N ASP A 11 9.21 10.91 -4.11
CA ASP A 11 10.14 9.79 -4.01
C ASP A 11 10.44 9.48 -2.55
N ILE A 12 10.08 8.27 -2.12
CA ILE A 12 10.29 7.79 -0.76
C ILE A 12 11.00 6.43 -0.85
N PRO A 13 12.11 6.22 -0.12
CA PRO A 13 12.70 4.89 0.01
C PRO A 13 11.66 3.93 0.62
N ALA A 14 11.37 2.83 -0.06
CA ALA A 14 10.37 1.88 0.36
C ALA A 14 10.89 0.45 0.29
N TYR A 15 10.61 -0.33 1.34
CA TYR A 15 10.87 -1.75 1.36
C TYR A 15 9.74 -2.44 0.60
N GLY A 16 10.10 -3.24 -0.41
CA GLY A 16 9.12 -4.00 -1.17
C GLY A 16 8.46 -5.08 -0.31
N VAL A 17 7.28 -5.54 -0.72
CA VAL A 17 6.62 -6.70 -0.13
C VAL A 17 6.58 -7.89 -1.08
N GLY A 18 6.40 -9.09 -0.53
CA GLY A 18 6.27 -10.32 -1.29
C GLY A 18 5.06 -10.34 -2.22
N GLN A 19 4.97 -11.39 -3.03
CA GLN A 19 3.74 -11.67 -3.75
C GLN A 19 2.65 -12.09 -2.76
N PRO A 20 1.39 -11.71 -2.99
CA PRO A 20 0.30 -12.21 -2.17
C PRO A 20 0.17 -13.73 -2.31
N GLU A 21 -0.13 -14.39 -1.20
CA GLU A 21 -0.33 -15.83 -1.18
C GLU A 21 -1.46 -16.24 -2.12
N LYS A 22 -1.21 -17.27 -2.93
CA LYS A 22 -2.21 -17.79 -3.89
C LYS A 22 -3.33 -18.52 -3.17
N ASN A 23 -2.99 -19.16 -2.06
CA ASN A 23 -3.93 -19.94 -1.28
C ASN A 23 -4.63 -19.02 -0.27
N PRO A 24 -5.96 -19.11 -0.12
CA PRO A 24 -6.67 -18.34 0.89
C PRO A 24 -6.19 -18.73 2.28
N ALA A 25 -5.71 -17.75 3.05
CA ALA A 25 -5.26 -17.96 4.41
C ALA A 25 -6.44 -17.86 5.38
N PHE A 26 -6.80 -18.98 6.01
CA PHE A 26 -7.82 -19.07 7.05
C PHE A 26 -7.15 -19.07 8.42
N PHE A 27 -6.93 -17.89 9.00
CA PHE A 27 -6.38 -17.78 10.35
C PHE A 27 -7.53 -17.76 11.37
N GLU A 28 -7.82 -18.90 11.99
CA GLU A 28 -8.87 -18.98 13.03
C GLU A 28 -8.45 -18.29 14.33
N LYS A 29 -7.15 -18.31 14.66
CA LYS A 29 -6.58 -17.67 15.85
C LYS A 29 -5.30 -16.92 15.47
N ARG A 30 -5.29 -15.60 15.58
CA ARG A 30 -4.06 -14.80 15.57
C ARG A 30 -3.68 -14.40 16.99
N VAL A 31 -2.40 -14.55 17.30
CA VAL A 31 -1.82 -14.26 18.62
C VAL A 31 -1.69 -12.75 18.86
N TYR A 32 -1.74 -11.94 17.80
CA TYR A 32 -1.62 -10.48 17.88
C TYR A 32 -2.98 -9.78 17.88
N GLN A 33 -3.22 -8.96 18.92
CA GLN A 33 -4.37 -8.06 19.12
C GLN A 33 -5.78 -8.67 19.15
N GLY A 34 -5.94 -9.94 19.54
CA GLY A 34 -7.27 -10.51 19.81
C GLY A 34 -8.26 -10.49 18.63
N SER A 35 -7.74 -10.26 17.41
CA SER A 35 -8.55 -10.18 16.19
C SER A 35 -8.79 -11.57 15.63
N CYS A 36 -10.05 -11.91 15.33
CA CYS A 36 -10.41 -13.10 14.56
C CYS A 36 -9.84 -12.93 13.14
N GLY A 37 -8.89 -13.77 12.76
CA GLY A 37 -8.05 -13.65 11.56
C GLY A 37 -8.73 -14.00 10.24
N LYS A 38 -9.99 -13.59 10.04
CA LYS A 38 -10.67 -13.71 8.73
C LYS A 38 -10.14 -12.63 7.79
N VAL A 39 -9.04 -12.94 7.10
CA VAL A 39 -8.42 -12.05 6.10
C VAL A 39 -9.11 -12.16 4.74
N TYR A 40 -9.73 -13.32 4.45
CA TYR A 40 -10.49 -13.55 3.23
C TYR A 40 -11.62 -12.52 3.06
N PRO A 41 -11.81 -11.93 1.85
CA PRO A 41 -11.19 -12.27 0.55
C PRO A 41 -9.90 -11.52 0.22
N VAL A 42 -9.33 -10.74 1.14
CA VAL A 42 -8.09 -10.00 0.90
C VAL A 42 -6.91 -10.97 0.92
N PRO A 43 -6.00 -10.93 -0.06
CA PRO A 43 -4.87 -11.85 -0.07
C PRO A 43 -3.85 -11.41 0.99
N PHE A 44 -3.25 -12.40 1.67
CA PHE A 44 -2.27 -12.19 2.72
C PHE A 44 -0.87 -12.14 2.12
N ILE A 45 -0.01 -11.26 2.63
CA ILE A 45 1.40 -11.20 2.25
C ILE A 45 2.24 -11.46 3.50
N ASP A 46 3.13 -12.43 3.44
CA ASP A 46 3.93 -12.93 4.57
C ASP A 46 5.42 -12.53 4.50
N LYS A 47 5.81 -11.76 3.47
CA LYS A 47 7.18 -11.38 3.22
C LYS A 47 7.35 -9.88 3.00
N VAL A 48 8.39 -9.32 3.62
CA VAL A 48 8.91 -7.97 3.37
C VAL A 48 10.38 -8.13 3.01
N PHE A 49 10.86 -7.38 2.02
CA PHE A 49 12.28 -7.40 1.64
C PHE A 49 13.12 -6.56 2.62
N ASP A 50 14.43 -6.84 2.66
CA ASP A 50 15.36 -6.19 3.60
C ASP A 50 16.08 -4.96 3.01
N GLU A 51 15.91 -4.70 1.72
CA GLU A 51 16.54 -3.57 1.04
C GLU A 51 15.51 -2.54 0.58
N PRO A 52 15.66 -1.26 0.96
CA PRO A 52 14.80 -0.20 0.47
C PRO A 52 15.17 0.18 -0.97
N GLN A 53 14.16 0.47 -1.78
CA GLN A 53 14.33 0.98 -3.13
C GLN A 53 13.61 2.33 -3.27
N PRO A 54 14.16 3.32 -3.99
CA PRO A 54 13.47 4.58 -4.24
C PRO A 54 12.20 4.31 -5.04
N GLN A 55 11.06 4.79 -4.52
CA GLN A 55 9.76 4.61 -5.15
C GLN A 55 8.99 5.92 -5.20
N ALA A 56 8.58 6.32 -6.41
CA ALA A 56 7.68 7.44 -6.62
C ALA A 56 6.25 7.09 -6.18
N TYR A 57 5.77 7.79 -5.16
CA TYR A 57 4.38 7.75 -4.71
C TYR A 57 3.62 8.94 -5.23
N ASP A 58 2.38 8.71 -5.67
CA ASP A 58 1.48 9.82 -5.95
C ASP A 58 1.14 10.52 -4.63
N SER A 59 1.40 11.82 -4.56
CA SER A 59 1.18 12.62 -3.35
C SER A 59 0.30 13.83 -3.64
N VAL A 60 -0.53 14.18 -2.66
CA VAL A 60 -1.38 15.37 -2.70
C VAL A 60 -0.99 16.26 -1.54
N ARG A 61 -0.42 17.42 -1.85
CA ARG A 61 -0.09 18.46 -0.89
C ARG A 61 -1.22 19.47 -0.81
N LEU A 62 -1.75 19.65 0.40
CA LEU A 62 -2.73 20.67 0.75
C LEU A 62 -2.05 21.68 1.67
N GLU A 63 -2.12 22.96 1.34
CA GLU A 63 -1.45 23.99 2.09
C GLU A 63 -2.34 25.22 2.25
N ASN A 64 -2.36 25.77 3.45
CA ASN A 64 -2.94 27.06 3.76
C ASN A 64 -1.89 27.94 4.49
N GLU A 65 -2.33 29.06 5.05
CA GLU A 65 -1.46 30.00 5.76
C GLU A 65 -0.80 29.38 7.01
N THR A 66 -1.48 28.43 7.67
CA THR A 66 -1.08 27.91 8.99
C THR A 66 -0.61 26.45 8.98
N ILE A 67 -1.01 25.65 8.01
CA ILE A 67 -0.86 24.19 8.00
C ILE A 67 -0.48 23.72 6.58
N ARG A 68 0.41 22.74 6.52
CA ARG A 68 0.71 21.95 5.31
C ARG A 68 0.46 20.47 5.60
N LEU A 69 -0.32 19.83 4.74
CA LEU A 69 -0.59 18.39 4.77
C LEU A 69 -0.09 17.75 3.48
N VAL A 70 0.50 16.56 3.59
CA VAL A 70 0.81 15.70 2.44
C VAL A 70 0.12 14.37 2.64
N MET A 71 -0.69 13.97 1.67
CA MET A 71 -1.43 12.72 1.67
C MET A 71 -0.89 11.79 0.58
N LEU A 72 -0.91 10.49 0.84
CA LEU A 72 -0.54 9.44 -0.11
C LEU A 72 -1.78 8.61 -0.46
N PRO A 73 -2.52 8.94 -1.54
CA PRO A 73 -3.71 8.20 -1.95
C PRO A 73 -3.45 6.71 -2.17
N GLU A 74 -2.27 6.36 -2.65
CA GLU A 74 -1.88 4.99 -2.97
C GLU A 74 -1.68 4.10 -1.73
N ILE A 75 -1.45 4.72 -0.57
CA ILE A 75 -1.33 4.05 0.72
C ILE A 75 -2.62 4.26 1.51
N GLY A 76 -3.77 4.12 0.85
CA GLY A 76 -5.08 4.17 1.51
C GLY A 76 -5.51 5.58 1.93
N GLY A 77 -4.98 6.61 1.26
CA GLY A 77 -5.27 8.01 1.62
C GLY A 77 -4.59 8.47 2.91
N ARG A 78 -3.53 7.78 3.33
CA ARG A 78 -2.80 8.10 4.56
C ARG A 78 -2.26 9.53 4.52
N ILE A 79 -2.46 10.27 5.60
CA ILE A 79 -1.78 11.56 5.81
C ILE A 79 -0.35 11.23 6.22
N PHE A 80 0.60 11.54 5.36
CA PHE A 80 2.00 11.20 5.53
C PHE A 80 2.78 12.26 6.30
N LEU A 81 2.46 13.53 6.09
CA LEU A 81 3.06 14.67 6.79
C LEU A 81 1.98 15.68 7.16
N GLY A 82 2.10 16.22 8.36
CA GLY A 82 1.33 17.38 8.82
C GLY A 82 2.26 18.35 9.53
N LYS A 83 2.40 19.54 8.95
CA LYS A 83 3.25 20.62 9.45
C LYS A 83 2.42 21.81 9.87
N ASP A 84 2.77 22.36 11.01
CA ASP A 84 2.25 23.63 11.50
C ASP A 84 3.24 24.75 11.16
N LYS A 85 2.85 25.60 10.21
CA LYS A 85 3.63 26.75 9.72
C LYS A 85 3.65 27.90 10.73
N ALA A 86 2.66 27.98 11.62
CA ALA A 86 2.61 29.03 12.65
C ALA A 86 3.62 28.74 13.77
N ASN A 87 3.92 27.47 14.03
CA ASN A 87 4.85 27.01 15.06
C ASN A 87 6.18 26.54 14.47
N ALA A 88 6.84 27.38 13.68
CA ALA A 88 8.18 27.13 13.12
C ALA A 88 8.29 25.83 12.28
N ASP A 89 7.31 25.56 11.43
CA ASP A 89 7.25 24.37 10.56
C ASP A 89 7.31 23.03 11.32
N TYR A 90 6.75 23.00 12.53
CA TYR A 90 6.74 21.83 13.40
C TYR A 90 5.90 20.68 12.82
N ASP A 91 6.48 19.49 12.78
CA ASP A 91 5.78 18.25 12.40
C ASP A 91 4.90 17.79 13.58
N PHE A 92 3.59 17.97 13.48
CA PHE A 92 2.65 17.55 14.55
C PHE A 92 2.24 16.08 14.47
N PHE A 93 2.56 15.41 13.35
CA PHE A 93 2.45 13.95 13.23
C PHE A 93 3.83 13.30 13.24
N TYR A 94 3.89 12.07 13.77
CA TYR A 94 5.07 11.24 13.61
C TYR A 94 5.27 10.91 12.14
N ARG A 95 6.36 11.45 11.56
CA ARG A 95 6.74 11.27 10.16
C ARG A 95 7.92 10.31 10.06
N GLN A 96 7.78 9.36 9.16
CA GLN A 96 8.83 8.45 8.72
C GLN A 96 9.47 8.96 7.43
N ASP A 97 10.80 8.90 7.33
CA ASP A 97 11.51 9.20 6.07
C ASP A 97 11.52 8.02 5.10
N VAL A 98 11.19 6.82 5.61
CA VAL A 98 11.27 5.55 4.87
C VAL A 98 9.99 4.75 5.10
N ILE A 99 9.44 4.17 4.03
CA ILE A 99 8.30 3.27 4.11
C ILE A 99 8.80 1.85 4.35
N LYS A 100 8.79 1.41 5.62
CA LYS A 100 9.13 0.04 6.01
C LYS A 100 7.91 -0.70 6.54
N PRO A 101 7.27 -1.56 5.74
CA PRO A 101 6.14 -2.36 6.21
C PRO A 101 6.61 -3.42 7.23
N ALA A 102 5.81 -3.66 8.24
CA ALA A 102 5.95 -4.77 9.18
C ALA A 102 4.77 -5.72 9.04
N LEU A 103 4.98 -7.01 9.30
CA LEU A 103 3.95 -8.06 9.19
C LEU A 103 3.00 -8.09 10.39
N VAL A 104 2.44 -6.92 10.73
CA VAL A 104 1.53 -6.71 11.88
C VAL A 104 0.09 -6.40 11.44
N GLY A 105 -0.12 -6.13 10.15
CA GLY A 105 -1.42 -5.78 9.60
C GLY A 105 -2.33 -6.98 9.35
N LEU A 106 -3.61 -6.68 9.10
CA LEU A 106 -4.61 -7.73 8.84
C LEU A 106 -4.26 -8.55 7.59
N ALA A 107 -3.81 -7.88 6.52
CA ALA A 107 -3.32 -8.51 5.28
C ALA A 107 -1.79 -8.76 5.29
N GLY A 108 -1.13 -8.60 6.45
CA GLY A 108 0.31 -8.75 6.63
C GLY A 108 1.02 -7.39 6.69
N PRO A 109 1.41 -6.76 5.57
CA PRO A 109 2.20 -5.53 5.58
C PRO A 109 1.42 -4.33 6.11
N TRP A 110 1.94 -3.71 7.16
CA TRP A 110 1.43 -2.46 7.75
C TRP A 110 2.57 -1.48 7.99
N ILE A 111 2.33 -0.21 7.73
CA ILE A 111 3.35 0.84 7.84
C ILE A 111 3.08 1.66 9.10
N SER A 112 4.12 2.02 9.85
CA SER A 112 4.01 2.96 10.97
C SER A 112 3.99 4.41 10.51
N GLY A 113 3.43 5.29 11.36
CA GLY A 113 3.49 6.73 11.19
C GLY A 113 2.49 7.34 10.22
N GLY A 114 2.36 8.67 10.32
CA GLY A 114 1.25 9.43 9.76
C GLY A 114 -0.10 9.12 10.43
N VAL A 115 -1.18 9.45 9.72
CA VAL A 115 -2.56 9.12 10.12
C VAL A 115 -3.19 8.20 9.08
N GLU A 116 -3.58 7.01 9.52
CA GLU A 116 -4.25 6.01 8.68
C GLU A 116 -5.76 6.03 8.88
N PHE A 117 -6.47 5.94 7.75
CA PHE A 117 -7.90 5.74 7.77
C PHE A 117 -8.23 4.25 7.76
N ASN A 118 -8.64 3.73 8.92
CA ASN A 118 -9.06 2.34 9.04
C ASN A 118 -10.59 2.25 8.94
N TRP A 119 -11.11 1.79 7.80
CA TRP A 119 -12.55 1.58 7.62
C TRP A 119 -12.92 0.13 7.95
N ARG A 120 -13.89 -0.07 8.87
CA ARG A 120 -14.43 -1.35 9.39
C ARG A 120 -13.51 -2.24 10.25
N SER A 121 -12.20 -2.01 10.30
CA SER A 121 -11.25 -2.73 11.16
C SER A 121 -10.36 -1.72 11.90
N ILE A 122 -9.73 -2.09 13.02
CA ILE A 122 -8.75 -1.23 13.72
C ILE A 122 -7.43 -1.08 12.97
N ILE A 123 -7.14 -2.01 12.06
CA ILE A 123 -6.03 -1.95 11.09
C ILE A 123 -6.60 -2.23 9.70
N SER A 124 -6.35 -1.32 8.76
CA SER A 124 -6.87 -1.42 7.40
C SER A 124 -6.29 -2.66 6.71
N PRO A 125 -7.13 -3.49 6.06
CA PRO A 125 -6.63 -4.56 5.19
C PRO A 125 -5.98 -4.04 3.90
N ALA A 126 -6.20 -2.78 3.55
CA ALA A 126 -5.75 -2.18 2.30
C ALA A 126 -4.88 -0.97 2.62
N PRO A 127 -3.59 -1.00 2.23
CA PRO A 127 -3.38 -0.46 0.88
C PRO A 127 -2.23 -1.04 0.05
N LEU A 128 -1.26 -1.75 0.63
CA LEU A 128 -0.06 -2.15 -0.10
C LEU A 128 -0.33 -3.15 -1.24
N CYS A 129 -1.46 -3.86 -1.13
CA CYS A 129 -1.87 -4.88 -2.07
C CYS A 129 -2.32 -4.33 -3.45
N ARG A 130 -2.82 -3.09 -3.55
CA ARG A 130 -3.38 -2.58 -4.82
C ARG A 130 -2.31 -2.19 -5.86
N ARG A 131 -1.16 -1.67 -5.44
CA ARG A 131 -0.14 -1.14 -6.37
C ARG A 131 0.91 -2.18 -6.79
N MET A 132 1.26 -3.12 -5.91
CA MET A 132 2.30 -4.11 -6.21
C MET A 132 1.87 -5.16 -7.25
N CYS A 133 0.56 -5.44 -7.34
CA CYS A 133 -0.01 -6.35 -8.33
C CYS A 133 -0.05 -5.78 -9.76
N ILE A 134 -0.08 -4.45 -9.93
CA ILE A 134 -0.27 -3.82 -11.26
C ILE A 134 1.05 -3.71 -12.03
N LYS A 135 2.20 -3.58 -11.36
CA LYS A 135 3.49 -3.33 -12.04
C LYS A 135 4.13 -4.55 -12.73
N LYS A 136 3.59 -5.76 -12.60
CA LYS A 136 4.14 -6.97 -13.27
C LYS A 136 3.32 -7.49 -14.46
N ARG A 137 2.33 -6.73 -14.94
CA ARG A 137 1.46 -7.11 -16.08
C ARG A 137 1.81 -6.49 -17.44
N ARG A 138 2.98 -5.86 -17.59
CA ARG A 138 3.49 -5.34 -18.87
C ARG A 138 4.92 -5.82 -19.13
N GLN A 139 5.11 -7.12 -19.37
CA GLN A 139 6.30 -7.61 -20.12
C GLN A 139 6.20 -9.04 -20.66
N THR A 140 5.00 -9.64 -20.70
CA THR A 140 4.77 -10.96 -21.31
C THR A 140 3.60 -10.93 -22.28
N GLU A 141 3.65 -10.01 -23.25
CA GLU A 141 2.84 -10.07 -24.47
C GLU A 141 3.78 -9.94 -25.67
N GLN A 142 4.59 -10.97 -25.90
CA GLN A 142 5.21 -11.26 -27.19
C GLN A 142 5.60 -12.73 -27.22
N LYS A 143 4.60 -13.61 -27.32
CA LYS A 143 4.72 -14.85 -28.09
C LYS A 143 3.33 -15.25 -28.57
N SER A 144 3.19 -14.98 -29.85
CA SER A 144 2.02 -15.06 -30.71
C SER A 144 1.50 -16.49 -30.86
N PHE A 145 0.18 -16.60 -30.82
CA PHE A 145 -0.67 -17.33 -31.77
C PHE A 145 -0.47 -18.83 -32.03
N GLY A 146 -1.55 -19.60 -31.80
CA GLY A 146 -1.76 -20.86 -32.52
C GLY A 146 -2.76 -21.85 -31.92
N CYS A 147 -3.99 -21.44 -31.60
CA CYS A 147 -5.07 -22.38 -31.33
C CYS A 147 -5.61 -22.95 -32.66
N ARG A 148 -5.51 -24.27 -32.88
CA ARG A 148 -6.44 -25.00 -33.76
C ARG A 148 -6.80 -26.33 -33.11
N SER A 149 -8.03 -26.39 -32.63
CA SER A 149 -8.79 -27.60 -32.43
C SER A 149 -9.05 -28.27 -33.79
N THR A 150 -8.87 -29.58 -33.88
CA THR A 150 -9.59 -30.38 -34.88
C THR A 150 -9.79 -31.78 -34.32
N ILE A 151 -11.04 -32.06 -33.97
CA ILE A 151 -11.61 -33.38 -33.71
C ILE A 151 -11.85 -34.05 -35.08
N ARG A 152 -11.42 -35.31 -35.24
CA ARG A 152 -11.90 -36.36 -36.18
C ARG A 152 -11.01 -37.60 -35.98
N SER A 153 -11.48 -38.70 -35.39
CA SER A 153 -12.33 -39.79 -35.92
C SER A 153 -11.49 -41.04 -36.21
N THR A 154 -11.72 -42.10 -35.43
CA THR A 154 -11.66 -43.53 -35.77
C THR A 154 -10.72 -44.00 -36.90
N GLY A 155 -9.83 -44.92 -36.52
CA GLY A 155 -9.10 -45.86 -37.35
C GLY A 155 -8.38 -46.85 -36.44
#